data_AF-A0A5N5GIL2-F1
#
_entry.id   AF-A0A5N5GIL2-F1
#
_cell.length_a   1.000
_cell.length_b   1.000
_cell.length_c   1.000
_cell.angle_alpha   90.00
_cell.angle_beta   90.00
_cell.angle_gamma   90.00
#
_symmetry.space_group_name_H-M   'P 1'
#
loop_
_entity.id
_entity.type
_entity.pdbx_description
1 polymer ?
#
loop_
_entity_poly.entity_id
_entity_poly.type
_entity_poly.pdbx_seq_one_letter_code
_entity_poly.pdbx_strand_id
1 'polypeptide(L)'
;MYGWDYANTSYLDALKHLTDLKEEGKIKTVALENEIPVVSNQVQHSIVDMRPQQKMAELCQLTGVKLITQFCYSNTFCCRHGTVMGGLLNTPSLQMYKRMVDAWGGWSLFQALLQTIKGIATKHGVSIANVAVKYVLDQQAVAGSMVGVRLGLSEHIQDCNAVFSFTLDEEDRSSIKEVTKKGKNLLQVIGDCGDEYRRR
;
A
#
# COMPACT_ATOMS: atom_id res chain seq x y z
N MET A 1 3.42 3.11 15.55
CA MET A 1 3.43 4.57 15.83
C MET A 1 3.52 5.34 14.52
N TYR A 2 2.96 6.55 14.41
CA TYR A 2 2.86 7.28 13.13
C TYR A 2 3.95 8.35 12.98
N GLY A 3 4.77 8.27 11.93
CA GLY A 3 5.60 9.39 11.45
C GLY A 3 6.71 9.87 12.40
N TRP A 4 7.45 8.97 13.04
CA TRP A 4 8.50 9.35 14.00
C TRP A 4 9.82 9.76 13.35
N ASP A 5 10.44 10.76 13.97
CA ASP A 5 11.86 11.05 13.79
C ASP A 5 12.67 10.10 14.67
N TYR A 6 13.39 9.17 14.04
CA TYR A 6 14.22 8.20 14.77
C TYR A 6 15.45 8.84 15.42
N ALA A 7 15.79 10.09 15.08
CA ALA A 7 16.79 10.86 15.82
C ALA A 7 16.29 11.29 17.21
N ASN A 8 14.97 11.30 17.44
CA ASN A 8 14.38 11.60 18.73
C ASN A 8 14.07 10.31 19.49
N THR A 9 14.84 10.00 20.52
CA THR A 9 14.69 8.77 21.33
C THR A 9 13.42 8.71 22.18
N SER A 10 12.61 9.78 22.27
CA SER A 10 11.35 9.77 23.02
C SER A 10 10.33 8.74 22.52
N TYR A 11 10.51 8.19 21.31
CA TYR A 11 9.69 7.07 20.84
C TYR A 11 9.86 5.81 21.71
N LEU A 12 11.04 5.63 22.32
CA LEU A 12 11.32 4.50 23.21
C LEU A 12 10.51 4.57 24.50
N ASP A 13 10.29 5.76 25.04
CA ASP A 13 9.45 5.93 26.25
C ASP A 13 7.99 5.65 25.94
N ALA A 14 7.49 6.09 24.78
CA ALA A 14 6.17 5.73 24.30
C ALA A 14 6.02 4.20 24.12
N LEU A 15 7.08 3.53 23.66
CA LEU A 15 7.09 2.07 23.52
C LEU A 15 7.06 1.33 24.85
N LYS A 16 7.77 1.83 25.87
CA LYS A 16 7.69 1.28 27.23
C LYS A 16 6.25 1.37 27.76
N HIS A 17 5.63 2.53 27.66
CA HIS A 17 4.22 2.69 28.09
C HIS A 17 3.25 1.77 27.33
N LEU A 18 3.46 1.56 26.03
CA LEU A 18 2.65 0.60 25.26
C LEU A 18 2.91 -0.84 25.73
N THR A 19 4.11 -1.16 26.18
CA THR A 19 4.45 -2.48 26.73
C THR A 19 3.78 -2.70 28.08
N ASP A 20 3.82 -1.71 28.97
CA ASP A 20 3.11 -1.74 30.25
C ASP A 20 1.60 -1.98 30.02
N LEU A 21 0.98 -1.27 29.08
CA LEU A 21 -0.42 -1.46 28.72
C LEU A 21 -0.72 -2.85 28.14
N LYS A 22 0.25 -3.48 27.47
CA LYS A 22 0.12 -4.85 26.97
C LYS A 22 0.19 -5.86 28.12
N GLU A 23 1.13 -5.68 29.05
CA GLU A 23 1.27 -6.51 30.25
C GLU A 23 0.05 -6.40 31.17
N GLU A 24 -0.53 -5.21 31.28
CA GLU A 24 -1.81 -4.95 31.96
C GLU A 24 -3.03 -5.52 31.21
N GLY A 25 -2.86 -6.09 30.02
CA GLY A 25 -3.94 -6.69 29.22
C GLY A 25 -4.88 -5.69 28.55
N LYS A 26 -4.57 -4.38 28.57
CA LYS A 26 -5.38 -3.33 27.96
C LYS A 26 -5.26 -3.31 26.44
N ILE A 27 -4.10 -3.70 25.91
CA ILE A 27 -3.88 -3.89 24.47
C ILE A 27 -3.25 -5.26 24.18
N LYS A 28 -3.63 -5.89 23.07
CA LYS A 28 -3.16 -7.24 22.73
C LYS A 28 -1.78 -7.23 22.07
N THR A 29 -1.46 -6.17 21.32
CA THR A 29 -0.31 -6.16 20.42
C THR A 29 0.27 -4.75 20.29
N VAL A 30 1.59 -4.68 20.24
CA VAL A 30 2.38 -3.45 20.02
C VAL A 30 3.14 -3.60 18.70
N ALA A 31 3.30 -2.49 17.97
CA ALA A 31 3.96 -2.46 16.68
C ALA A 31 5.00 -1.33 16.62
N LEU A 32 6.27 -1.63 16.93
CA LEU A 32 7.47 -0.89 16.51
C LEU A 32 8.78 -1.57 16.94
N GLU A 33 9.82 -1.48 16.11
CA GLU A 33 11.12 -2.16 16.29
C GLU A 33 11.98 -1.51 17.38
N ASN A 34 12.09 -2.19 18.54
CA ASN A 34 13.24 -2.26 19.46
C ASN A 34 12.83 -3.01 20.75
N GLU A 35 13.48 -4.16 21.02
CA GLU A 35 13.32 -5.09 22.18
C GLU A 35 11.89 -5.57 22.55
N ILE A 36 10.86 -5.06 21.86
CA ILE A 36 9.46 -5.40 22.04
C ILE A 36 9.00 -6.19 20.82
N PRO A 37 8.32 -7.35 21.00
CA PRO A 37 7.90 -8.18 19.88
C PRO A 37 6.84 -7.47 19.03
N VAL A 38 7.28 -6.97 17.88
CA VAL A 38 6.45 -6.41 16.81
C VAL A 38 5.83 -7.56 16.03
N VAL A 39 4.51 -7.52 15.83
CA VAL A 39 3.83 -8.52 14.99
C VAL A 39 3.50 -7.99 13.59
N SER A 40 3.41 -6.67 13.44
CA SER A 40 3.02 -6.06 12.17
C SER A 40 3.57 -4.64 11.98
N ASN A 41 3.78 -4.23 10.72
CA ASN A 41 4.12 -2.87 10.34
C ASN A 41 3.15 -2.34 9.27
N GLN A 42 2.66 -1.11 9.45
CA GLN A 42 1.78 -0.46 8.49
C GLN A 42 2.59 0.37 7.51
N VAL A 43 2.49 0.06 6.21
CA VAL A 43 3.28 0.73 5.15
C VAL A 43 2.41 1.10 3.96
N GLN A 44 2.81 2.17 3.26
CA GLN A 44 2.24 2.47 1.94
C GLN A 44 2.73 1.42 0.94
N HIS A 45 1.82 0.78 0.23
CA HIS A 45 2.16 -0.21 -0.79
C HIS A 45 1.09 -0.27 -1.87
N SER A 46 1.52 -0.27 -3.13
CA SER A 46 0.66 -0.43 -4.30
C SER A 46 1.44 -1.10 -5.43
N ILE A 47 0.78 -1.40 -6.57
CA ILE A 47 1.47 -1.86 -7.78
C ILE A 47 2.52 -0.84 -8.26
N VAL A 48 2.27 0.46 -8.04
CA VAL A 48 3.20 1.55 -8.39
C VAL A 48 4.33 1.66 -7.38
N ASP A 49 4.01 1.49 -6.08
CA ASP A 49 4.96 1.59 -4.97
C ASP A 49 5.28 0.22 -4.38
N MET A 50 6.28 -0.43 -4.98
CA MET A 50 6.80 -1.74 -4.58
C MET A 50 8.00 -1.64 -3.63
N ARG A 51 8.36 -0.45 -3.13
CA ARG A 51 9.49 -0.27 -2.19
C ARG A 51 9.43 -1.18 -0.95
N PRO A 52 8.24 -1.45 -0.34
CA PRO A 52 8.16 -2.40 0.77
C PRO A 52 8.59 -3.83 0.44
N GLN A 53 8.60 -4.23 -0.84
CA GLN A 53 9.03 -5.55 -1.29
C GLN A 53 10.54 -5.67 -1.49
N GLN A 54 11.31 -4.71 -1.00
CA GLN A 54 12.77 -4.75 -1.00
C GLN A 54 13.23 -5.12 0.42
N LYS A 55 13.99 -4.24 1.08
CA LYS A 55 14.56 -4.47 2.42
C LYS A 55 13.51 -4.84 3.48
N MET A 56 12.33 -4.23 3.43
CA MET A 56 11.29 -4.48 4.44
C MET A 56 10.70 -5.90 4.33
N ALA A 57 10.54 -6.45 3.12
CA ALA A 57 10.08 -7.82 2.94
C ALA A 57 11.12 -8.83 3.43
N GLU A 58 12.41 -8.59 3.20
CA GLU A 58 13.51 -9.40 3.75
C GLU A 58 13.49 -9.39 5.28
N LEU A 59 13.35 -8.21 5.90
CA LEU A 59 13.22 -8.08 7.34
C LEU A 59 12.00 -8.83 7.89
N CYS A 60 10.85 -8.73 7.20
CA CYS A 60 9.62 -9.44 7.57
C CYS A 60 9.81 -10.97 7.52
N GLN A 61 10.57 -11.48 6.55
CA GLN A 61 10.89 -12.92 6.47
C GLN A 61 11.79 -13.36 7.63
N LEU A 62 12.78 -12.54 8.02
CA LEU A 62 13.72 -12.87 9.10
C LEU A 62 13.09 -12.78 10.49
N THR A 63 12.21 -11.80 10.71
CA THR A 63 11.65 -11.48 12.04
C THR A 63 10.26 -12.09 12.27
N GLY A 64 9.58 -12.52 11.21
CA GLY A 64 8.19 -12.96 11.25
C GLY A 64 7.16 -11.83 11.29
N VAL A 65 7.60 -10.56 11.29
CA VAL A 65 6.73 -9.37 11.20
C VAL A 65 5.92 -9.42 9.90
N LYS A 66 4.66 -8.99 9.95
CA LYS A 66 3.79 -8.91 8.77
C LYS A 66 3.45 -7.48 8.36
N LEU A 67 3.29 -7.24 7.06
CA LEU A 67 2.91 -5.94 6.54
C LEU A 67 1.39 -5.82 6.46
N ILE A 68 0.88 -4.69 6.97
CA ILE A 68 -0.47 -4.20 6.72
C ILE A 68 -0.36 -3.03 5.75
N THR A 69 -0.84 -3.22 4.53
CA THR A 69 -0.64 -2.23 3.48
C THR A 69 -1.77 -1.23 3.45
N GLN A 70 -1.44 0.06 3.41
CA GLN A 70 -2.42 1.10 3.15
C GLN A 70 -2.48 1.37 1.65
N PHE A 71 -3.61 1.00 1.03
CA PHE A 71 -3.86 1.27 -0.37
C PHE A 71 -4.77 2.49 -0.51
N CYS A 72 -4.26 3.56 -1.12
CA CYS A 72 -5.10 4.70 -1.49
C CYS A 72 -5.63 4.48 -2.90
N TYR A 73 -6.74 3.74 -3.00
CA TYR A 73 -7.53 3.72 -4.21
C TYR A 73 -8.87 4.34 -3.89
N SER A 74 -9.04 5.58 -4.31
CA SER A 74 -10.37 6.13 -4.44
C SER A 74 -10.89 5.71 -5.81
N ASN A 75 -12.11 5.17 -5.86
CA ASN A 75 -12.81 4.91 -7.13
C ASN A 75 -12.89 6.15 -8.03
N THR A 76 -12.69 7.36 -7.48
CA THR A 76 -12.56 8.60 -8.25
C THR A 76 -11.34 8.67 -9.15
N PHE A 77 -10.26 7.91 -8.89
CA PHE A 77 -9.08 7.89 -9.75
C PHE A 77 -9.25 6.99 -10.98
N CYS A 78 -10.19 6.04 -10.93
CA CYS A 78 -10.38 5.02 -11.97
C CYS A 78 -11.59 5.20 -12.87
N CYS A 79 -12.42 6.22 -12.64
CA CYS A 79 -13.68 6.39 -13.37
C CYS A 79 -13.79 7.73 -14.09
N ARG A 80 -12.90 8.01 -15.07
CA ARG A 80 -13.28 8.64 -16.35
C ARG A 80 -12.07 8.82 -17.28
N HIS A 81 -12.15 8.16 -18.44
CA HIS A 81 -11.50 8.47 -19.71
C HIS A 81 -10.44 9.59 -19.72
N GLY A 82 -9.16 9.23 -19.56
CA GLY A 82 -8.03 10.00 -20.11
C GLY A 82 -7.74 11.37 -19.50
N THR A 83 -8.61 11.90 -18.65
CA THR A 83 -8.44 13.22 -18.06
C THR A 83 -8.26 13.03 -16.56
N VAL A 84 -7.18 13.62 -16.02
CA VAL A 84 -7.15 14.00 -14.62
C VAL A 84 -8.35 14.93 -14.46
N MET A 85 -9.50 14.39 -14.04
CA MET A 85 -10.61 15.23 -13.61
C MET A 85 -10.00 16.10 -12.52
N GLY A 86 -9.76 17.37 -12.87
CA GLY A 86 -9.37 18.44 -11.96
C GLY A 86 -10.46 18.73 -10.93
N GLY A 87 -11.22 17.73 -10.50
CA GLY A 87 -11.83 17.70 -9.20
C GLY A 87 -10.68 17.54 -8.23
N LEU A 88 -10.26 18.69 -7.69
CA LEU A 88 -9.23 18.88 -6.68
C LEU A 88 -8.81 17.58 -5.97
N LEU A 89 -7.51 17.33 -5.90
CA LEU A 89 -6.90 16.37 -4.97
C LEU A 89 -7.25 16.82 -3.53
N ASN A 90 -8.49 16.57 -3.13
CA ASN A 90 -9.16 17.14 -1.96
C ASN A 90 -8.74 16.46 -0.66
N THR A 91 -7.80 15.52 -0.74
CA THR A 91 -7.26 14.82 0.42
C THR A 91 -5.75 14.71 0.30
N PRO A 92 -5.00 14.83 1.41
CA PRO A 92 -3.55 14.65 1.41
C PRO A 92 -3.10 13.31 0.83
N SER A 93 -3.88 12.24 1.01
CA SER A 93 -3.59 10.89 0.49
C SER A 93 -3.60 10.84 -1.04
N LEU A 94 -4.53 11.52 -1.70
CA LEU A 94 -4.55 11.60 -3.17
C LEU A 94 -3.38 12.40 -3.72
N GLN A 95 -2.98 13.48 -3.04
CA GLN A 95 -1.79 14.25 -3.41
C GLN A 95 -0.52 13.41 -3.28
N MET A 96 -0.42 12.61 -2.21
CA MET A 96 0.68 11.67 -2.04
C MET A 96 0.75 10.62 -3.14
N TYR A 97 -0.39 10.01 -3.49
CA TYR A 97 -0.43 9.01 -4.55
C TYR A 97 -0.05 9.60 -5.92
N LYS A 98 -0.51 10.83 -6.21
CA LYS A 98 -0.10 11.54 -7.42
C LYS A 98 1.41 11.75 -7.50
N ARG A 99 2.06 12.14 -6.38
CA ARG A 99 3.52 12.27 -6.31
C ARG A 99 4.23 10.94 -6.61
N MET A 100 3.71 9.82 -6.11
CA MET A 100 4.26 8.50 -6.40
C MET A 100 4.14 8.14 -7.89
N VAL A 101 2.97 8.38 -8.48
CA VAL A 101 2.75 8.17 -9.93
C VAL A 101 3.69 9.03 -10.77
N ASP A 102 3.85 10.30 -10.43
CA ASP A 102 4.74 11.22 -11.14
C ASP A 102 6.21 10.82 -11.04
N ALA A 103 6.67 10.41 -9.86
CA ALA A 103 8.02 9.93 -9.64
C ALA A 103 8.29 8.59 -10.37
N TRP A 104 7.28 7.72 -10.47
CA TRP A 104 7.40 6.40 -11.06
C TRP A 104 7.47 6.44 -12.59
N GLY A 105 6.59 7.17 -13.25
CA GLY A 105 6.59 7.21 -14.72
C GLY A 105 5.56 8.15 -15.33
N GLY A 106 4.88 8.94 -14.50
CA GLY A 106 3.86 9.89 -14.92
C GLY A 106 2.54 9.24 -15.31
N TRP A 107 1.63 10.10 -15.76
CA TRP A 107 0.25 9.75 -16.02
C TRP A 107 0.07 8.74 -17.16
N SER A 108 0.84 8.89 -18.24
CA SER A 108 0.70 8.03 -19.42
C SER A 108 1.04 6.57 -19.11
N LEU A 109 2.12 6.33 -18.34
CA LEU A 109 2.47 4.97 -17.90
C LEU A 109 1.43 4.42 -16.94
N PHE A 110 0.93 5.25 -16.03
CA PHE A 110 -0.14 4.86 -15.12
C PHE A 110 -1.43 4.46 -15.85
N GLN A 111 -1.81 5.17 -16.93
CA GLN A 111 -2.93 4.78 -17.78
C GLN A 111 -2.69 3.43 -18.46
N ALA A 112 -1.47 3.15 -18.95
CA ALA A 112 -1.14 1.84 -19.51
C ALA A 112 -1.27 0.71 -18.47
N LEU A 113 -0.87 0.96 -17.23
CA LEU A 113 -1.07 0.03 -16.12
C LEU A 113 -2.56 -0.19 -15.85
N LEU A 114 -3.37 0.87 -15.78
CA LEU A 114 -4.81 0.76 -15.57
C LEU A 114 -5.50 -0.03 -16.67
N GLN A 115 -5.13 0.15 -17.95
CA GLN A 115 -5.68 -0.64 -19.05
C GLN A 115 -5.32 -2.13 -18.92
N THR A 116 -4.08 -2.43 -18.52
CA THR A 116 -3.62 -3.80 -18.30
C THR A 116 -4.42 -4.47 -17.17
N ILE A 117 -4.54 -3.79 -16.03
CA ILE A 117 -5.32 -4.26 -14.89
C ILE A 117 -6.80 -4.38 -15.24
N LYS A 118 -7.35 -3.49 -16.08
CA LYS A 118 -8.72 -3.57 -16.57
C LYS A 118 -8.97 -4.83 -17.40
N GLY A 119 -8.02 -5.24 -18.23
CA GLY A 119 -8.08 -6.50 -18.96
C GLY A 119 -8.18 -7.70 -18.02
N ILE A 120 -7.32 -7.74 -17.01
CA ILE A 120 -7.31 -8.78 -15.96
C ILE A 120 -8.61 -8.77 -15.15
N ALA A 121 -9.08 -7.58 -14.75
CA ALA A 121 -10.34 -7.41 -14.03
C ALA A 121 -11.53 -7.96 -14.83
N THR A 122 -11.54 -7.72 -16.15
CA THR A 122 -12.56 -8.28 -17.05
C THR A 122 -12.47 -9.79 -17.16
N LYS A 123 -11.25 -10.36 -17.29
CA LYS A 123 -11.00 -11.81 -17.33
C LYS A 123 -11.54 -12.52 -16.09
N HIS A 124 -11.39 -11.92 -14.91
CA HIS A 124 -11.81 -12.50 -13.62
C HIS A 124 -13.20 -12.05 -13.15
N GLY A 125 -13.87 -11.15 -13.87
CA GLY A 125 -15.20 -10.64 -13.49
C GLY A 125 -15.22 -9.79 -12.21
N VAL A 126 -14.11 -9.11 -11.90
CA VAL A 126 -13.92 -8.32 -10.67
C VAL A 126 -13.58 -6.86 -11.00
N SER A 127 -13.51 -5.99 -9.99
CA SER A 127 -13.10 -4.60 -10.18
C SER A 127 -11.57 -4.47 -10.36
N ILE A 128 -11.13 -3.37 -10.99
CA ILE A 128 -9.70 -2.98 -11.05
C ILE A 128 -9.09 -2.88 -9.65
N ALA A 129 -9.89 -2.44 -8.66
CA ALA A 129 -9.46 -2.34 -7.27
C ALA A 129 -9.13 -3.72 -6.71
N ASN A 130 -9.98 -4.73 -6.98
CA ASN A 130 -9.75 -6.08 -6.49
C ASN A 130 -8.48 -6.69 -7.07
N VAL A 131 -8.20 -6.49 -8.35
CA VAL A 131 -6.94 -6.94 -8.96
C VAL A 131 -5.74 -6.25 -8.31
N ALA A 132 -5.83 -4.94 -8.08
CA ALA A 132 -4.74 -4.18 -7.45
C ALA A 132 -4.47 -4.62 -6.00
N VAL A 133 -5.53 -4.80 -5.20
CA VAL A 133 -5.43 -5.28 -3.82
C VAL A 133 -4.93 -6.73 -3.80
N LYS A 134 -5.45 -7.59 -4.67
CA LYS A 134 -5.03 -8.99 -4.78
C LYS A 134 -3.54 -9.11 -5.11
N TYR A 135 -3.05 -8.30 -6.05
CA TYR A 135 -1.63 -8.29 -6.40
C TYR A 135 -0.72 -7.95 -5.21
N VAL A 136 -1.13 -6.99 -4.38
CA VAL A 136 -0.40 -6.60 -3.15
C VAL A 136 -0.52 -7.66 -2.05
N LEU A 137 -1.71 -8.22 -1.86
CA LEU A 137 -1.94 -9.29 -0.86
C LEU A 137 -1.18 -10.57 -1.18
N ASP A 138 -0.95 -10.86 -2.46
CA ASP A 138 -0.19 -12.05 -2.87
C ASP A 138 1.33 -11.92 -2.64
N GLN A 139 1.81 -10.78 -2.12
CA GLN A 139 3.21 -10.61 -1.73
C GLN A 139 3.46 -11.28 -0.38
N GLN A 140 4.54 -12.06 -0.26
CA GLN A 140 4.79 -12.95 0.87
C GLN A 140 4.81 -12.26 2.25
N ALA A 141 5.28 -11.01 2.31
CA ALA A 141 5.37 -10.24 3.56
C ALA A 141 4.03 -9.60 3.97
N VAL A 142 3.03 -9.55 3.08
CA VAL A 142 1.75 -8.85 3.31
C VAL A 142 0.73 -9.79 3.95
N ALA A 143 0.18 -9.41 5.09
CA ALA A 143 -0.89 -10.15 5.77
C ALA A 143 -2.28 -9.51 5.58
N GLY A 144 -2.34 -8.25 5.16
CA GLY A 144 -3.61 -7.56 4.96
C GLY A 144 -3.43 -6.23 4.23
N SER A 145 -4.51 -5.78 3.61
CA SER A 145 -4.57 -4.50 2.91
C SER A 145 -5.80 -3.73 3.36
N MET A 146 -5.61 -2.47 3.74
CA MET A 146 -6.68 -1.58 4.14
C MET A 146 -7.29 -0.92 2.91
N VAL A 147 -8.61 -1.02 2.81
CA VAL A 147 -9.42 -0.34 1.80
C VAL A 147 -10.22 0.75 2.49
N GLY A 148 -10.03 2.00 2.06
CA GLY A 148 -10.78 3.14 2.60
C GLY A 148 -12.23 3.11 2.12
N VAL A 149 -13.18 3.19 3.04
CA VAL A 149 -14.62 3.31 2.74
C VAL A 149 -15.16 4.65 3.21
N ARG A 150 -16.15 5.20 2.51
CA ARG A 150 -16.92 6.37 2.96
C ARG A 150 -18.36 5.95 3.18
N LEU A 151 -18.69 5.63 4.43
CA LEU A 151 -20.03 5.19 4.82
C LEU A 151 -21.08 6.23 4.37
N GLY A 152 -22.13 5.77 3.70
CA GLY A 152 -23.20 6.63 3.13
C GLY A 152 -22.90 7.26 1.76
N LEU A 153 -21.67 7.16 1.24
CA LEU A 153 -21.28 7.62 -0.10
C LEU A 153 -20.77 6.48 -0.99
N SER A 154 -20.10 5.50 -0.39
CA SER A 154 -19.54 4.36 -1.10
C SER A 154 -19.41 3.15 -0.18
N GLU A 155 -20.24 2.13 -0.43
CA GLU A 155 -20.19 0.84 0.25
C GLU A 155 -19.41 -0.14 -0.63
N HIS A 156 -18.17 -0.42 -0.24
CA HIS A 156 -17.29 -1.33 -0.98
C HIS A 156 -17.19 -2.73 -0.37
N ILE A 157 -18.03 -3.06 0.63
CA ILE A 157 -17.88 -4.30 1.40
C ILE A 157 -17.98 -5.54 0.51
N GLN A 158 -18.99 -5.60 -0.36
CA GLN A 158 -19.16 -6.72 -1.29
C GLN A 158 -18.01 -6.80 -2.31
N ASP A 159 -17.55 -5.65 -2.82
CA ASP A 159 -16.42 -5.60 -3.76
C ASP A 159 -15.12 -6.05 -3.10
N CYS A 160 -14.83 -5.60 -1.88
CA CYS A 160 -13.66 -6.02 -1.10
C CYS A 160 -13.63 -7.54 -0.86
N ASN A 161 -14.78 -8.18 -0.65
CA ASN A 161 -14.85 -9.64 -0.45
C ASN A 161 -14.49 -10.41 -1.72
N ALA A 162 -14.75 -9.84 -2.90
CA ALA A 162 -14.40 -10.48 -4.17
C ALA A 162 -12.87 -10.59 -4.38
N VAL A 163 -12.05 -9.91 -3.58
CA VAL A 163 -10.58 -10.13 -3.55
C VAL A 163 -10.22 -11.59 -3.24
N PHE A 164 -11.06 -12.30 -2.50
CA PHE A 164 -10.82 -13.70 -2.12
C PHE A 164 -11.47 -14.71 -3.08
N SER A 165 -12.24 -14.27 -4.07
CA SER A 165 -12.97 -15.17 -4.99
C SER A 165 -12.18 -15.51 -6.26
N PHE A 166 -10.97 -14.99 -6.44
CA PHE A 166 -10.13 -15.26 -7.59
C PHE A 166 -8.64 -15.30 -7.22
N THR A 167 -7.83 -15.79 -8.15
CA THR A 167 -6.37 -15.85 -8.04
C THR A 167 -5.73 -15.32 -9.31
N LEU A 168 -4.69 -14.50 -9.17
CA LEU A 168 -3.90 -14.05 -10.32
C LEU A 168 -3.00 -15.19 -10.79
N ASP A 169 -3.17 -15.58 -12.05
CA ASP A 169 -2.29 -16.55 -12.69
C ASP A 169 -0.96 -15.91 -13.14
N GLU A 170 -0.06 -16.71 -13.70
CA GLU A 170 1.27 -16.21 -14.07
C GLU A 170 1.20 -15.24 -15.27
N GLU A 171 0.22 -15.39 -16.16
CA GLU A 171 0.02 -14.46 -17.27
C GLU A 171 -0.42 -13.08 -16.76
N ASP A 172 -1.36 -13.05 -15.80
CA ASP A 172 -1.81 -11.82 -15.16
C ASP A 172 -0.64 -11.11 -14.46
N ARG A 173 0.15 -11.88 -13.68
CA ARG A 173 1.32 -11.36 -12.96
C ARG A 173 2.38 -10.85 -13.92
N SER A 174 2.66 -11.58 -14.99
CA SER A 174 3.63 -11.20 -16.02
C SER A 174 3.20 -9.90 -16.71
N SER A 175 1.92 -9.80 -17.07
CA SER A 175 1.36 -8.60 -17.71
C SER A 175 1.53 -7.35 -16.85
N ILE A 176 1.25 -7.46 -15.53
CA ILE A 176 1.48 -6.37 -14.58
C ILE A 176 2.98 -6.05 -14.48
N LYS A 177 3.83 -7.08 -14.33
CA LYS A 177 5.29 -6.92 -14.23
C LYS A 177 5.86 -6.18 -15.45
N GLU A 178 5.46 -6.53 -16.66
CA GLU A 178 5.95 -5.90 -17.90
C GLU A 178 5.62 -4.41 -17.98
N VAL A 179 4.47 -3.98 -17.45
CA VAL A 179 4.18 -2.54 -17.34
C VAL A 179 5.01 -1.91 -16.23
N THR A 180 5.11 -2.55 -15.07
CA THR A 180 5.84 -1.98 -13.93
C THR A 180 7.33 -1.78 -14.15
N LYS A 181 7.95 -2.64 -14.97
CA LYS A 181 9.36 -2.52 -15.37
C LYS A 181 9.67 -1.25 -16.17
N LYS A 182 8.67 -0.65 -16.82
CA LYS A 182 8.83 0.61 -17.58
C LYS A 182 8.92 1.83 -16.66
N GLY A 183 8.52 1.69 -15.40
CA GLY A 183 8.63 2.75 -14.41
C GLY A 183 10.02 2.80 -13.78
N LYS A 184 10.34 3.95 -13.18
CA LYS A 184 11.57 4.17 -12.43
C LYS A 184 11.53 3.41 -11.11
N ASN A 185 12.71 3.01 -10.63
CA ASN A 185 12.85 2.45 -9.30
C ASN A 185 12.63 3.54 -8.23
N LEU A 186 11.46 3.53 -7.59
CA LEU A 186 11.10 4.52 -6.58
C LEU A 186 12.02 4.51 -5.37
N LEU A 187 12.67 3.39 -5.04
CA LEU A 187 13.66 3.34 -3.96
C LEU A 187 14.86 4.25 -4.27
N GLN A 188 15.28 4.32 -5.54
CA GLN A 188 16.38 5.20 -5.97
C GLN A 188 15.94 6.66 -6.10
N VAL A 189 14.68 6.91 -6.50
CA VAL A 189 14.17 8.27 -6.73
C VAL A 189 13.78 8.96 -5.41
N ILE A 190 13.08 8.25 -4.53
CA ILE A 190 12.47 8.79 -3.31
C ILE A 190 13.24 8.38 -2.05
N GLY A 191 13.85 7.21 -2.04
CA GLY A 191 14.40 6.59 -0.83
C GLY A 191 13.46 5.53 -0.28
N ASP A 192 13.77 5.06 0.93
CA ASP A 192 13.06 3.95 1.57
C ASP A 192 11.66 4.38 2.05
N CYS A 193 10.85 3.40 2.46
CA CYS A 193 9.52 3.65 3.00
C CYS A 193 9.59 4.63 4.18
N GLY A 194 8.88 5.75 4.06
CA GLY A 194 8.86 6.80 5.07
C GLY A 194 9.67 8.04 4.69
N ASP A 195 10.62 7.93 3.77
CA ASP A 195 11.46 9.07 3.34
C ASP A 195 10.65 10.14 2.60
N GLU A 196 9.52 9.75 1.98
CA GLU A 196 8.58 10.69 1.35
C GLU A 196 7.94 11.68 2.32
N TYR A 197 7.95 11.40 3.63
CA TYR A 197 7.44 12.29 4.68
C TYR A 197 8.54 13.14 5.33
N ARG A 198 9.82 12.82 5.07
CA ARG A 198 10.97 13.40 5.77
C ARG A 198 11.69 14.50 4.99
N ARG A 199 11.48 14.60 3.68
CA ARG A 199 12.03 15.69 2.87
C ARG A 199 11.26 16.98 3.16
N ARG A 200 11.88 17.88 3.92
CA ARG A 200 11.47 19.28 4.09
C ARG A 200 11.84 20.11 2.86
#